data_AF-A0A835LBI5-F1
#
_entry.id   AF-A0A835LBI5-F1
#
_cell.length_a   1.000
_cell.length_b   1.000
_cell.length_c   1.000
_cell.angle_alpha   90.00
_cell.angle_beta   90.00
_cell.angle_gamma   90.00
#
_symmetry.space_group_name_H-M   'P 1'
#
loop_
_entity.id
_entity.type
_entity.pdbx_description
1 polymer ?
#
loop_
_entity_poly.entity_id
_entity_poly.type
_entity_poly.pdbx_seq_one_letter_code
_entity_poly.pdbx_strand_id
1 'polypeptide(L)'
;MSRDIHIESLSVTFHGHDLIVDSELELNYGRRYGWLGLNGCGKSTLLTIISCRELPIPEHMDIYHLTREIEASDMSALEAL
;
A
#
# COMPACT_ATOMS: atom_id res chain seq x y z
N MET A 1 -4.21 14.93 14.96
CA MET A 1 -3.47 13.68 14.68
C MET A 1 -2.64 13.90 13.42
N SER A 2 -1.43 13.32 13.35
CA SER A 2 -0.65 13.38 12.11
C SER A 2 -1.42 12.69 10.98
N ARG A 3 -1.27 13.20 9.76
CA ARG A 3 -1.81 12.59 8.54
C ARG A 3 -0.74 11.98 7.66
N ASP A 4 0.51 12.05 8.11
CA ASP A 4 1.65 11.46 7.43
C ASP A 4 1.96 10.10 8.05
N ILE A 5 2.43 9.16 7.22
CA ILE A 5 2.86 7.82 7.62
C ILE A 5 4.37 7.77 7.45
N HIS A 6 5.06 7.33 8.50
CA HIS A 6 6.50 7.14 8.52
C HIS A 6 6.80 5.80 9.16
N ILE A 7 7.44 4.90 8.40
CA ILE A 7 7.80 3.56 8.85
C ILE A 7 9.29 3.37 8.60
N GLU A 8 10.04 3.15 9.66
CA GLU A 8 11.46 2.86 9.64
C GLU A 8 11.72 1.35 9.61
N SER A 9 12.84 0.95 9.00
CA SER A 9 13.30 -0.45 8.95
C SER A 9 12.23 -1.45 8.48
N LEU A 10 11.42 -1.05 7.49
CA LEU A 10 10.44 -1.92 6.84
C LEU A 10 11.15 -3.07 6.16
N SER A 11 10.81 -4.28 6.58
CA SER A 11 11.22 -5.52 5.92
C SER A 11 9.99 -6.38 5.63
N VAL A 12 9.87 -6.87 4.40
CA VAL A 12 8.74 -7.66 3.92
C VAL A 12 9.30 -8.91 3.25
N THR A 13 8.97 -10.07 3.81
CA THR A 13 9.31 -11.38 3.25
C THR A 13 8.04 -12.09 2.86
N PHE A 14 7.99 -12.62 1.63
CA PHE A 14 6.85 -13.35 1.10
C PHE A 14 7.30 -14.71 0.58
N HIS A 15 6.73 -15.79 1.13
CA HIS A 15 7.11 -17.18 0.82
C HIS A 15 8.63 -17.44 0.83
N GLY A 16 9.35 -16.82 1.78
CA GLY A 16 10.80 -16.97 1.93
C GLY A 16 11.64 -16.13 0.95
N HIS A 17 11.03 -15.24 0.17
CA HIS A 17 11.72 -14.27 -0.65
C HIS A 17 11.56 -12.86 -0.06
N ASP A 18 12.66 -12.15 0.12
CA ASP A 18 12.63 -10.77 0.60
C ASP A 18 12.17 -9.85 -0.55
N LEU A 19 11.12 -9.09 -0.30
CA LEU A 19 10.56 -8.11 -1.23
C LEU A 19 11.07 -6.70 -0.91
N ILE A 20 11.18 -6.39 0.39
CA ILE A 20 11.70 -5.14 0.93
C ILE A 20 12.60 -5.51 2.10
N VAL A 21 13.77 -4.88 2.20
CA VAL A 21 14.74 -5.15 3.27
C VAL A 21 15.18 -3.81 3.85
N ASP A 22 15.03 -3.66 5.16
CA ASP A 22 15.49 -2.52 5.97
C ASP A 22 15.34 -1.16 5.26
N SER A 23 14.13 -0.90 4.79
CA SER A 23 13.81 0.29 3.99
C SER A 23 12.93 1.27 4.77
N GLU A 24 12.94 2.53 4.37
CA GLU A 24 12.08 3.57 4.92
C GLU A 24 10.88 3.80 4.01
N LEU A 25 9.67 3.85 4.59
CA LEU A 25 8.44 4.19 3.87
C LEU A 25 7.82 5.46 4.45
N GLU A 26 7.84 6.52 3.65
CA GLU A 26 7.29 7.82 3.99
C GLU A 26 6.14 8.21 3.03
N LEU A 27 4.92 8.26 3.55
CA LEU A 27 3.73 8.69 2.82
C LEU A 27 3.18 9.98 3.44
N ASN A 28 3.43 11.09 2.75
CA ASN A 28 2.97 12.40 3.18
C ASN A 28 1.55 12.69 2.67
N TYR A 29 0.74 13.29 3.53
CA TYR A 29 -0.63 13.69 3.21
C TYR A 29 -0.69 14.61 1.99
N GLY A 30 -1.69 14.36 1.13
CA GLY A 30 -1.92 15.14 -0.08
C GLY A 30 -1.00 14.79 -1.26
N ARG A 31 -0.13 13.80 -1.11
CA ARG A 31 0.72 13.30 -2.21
C ARG A 31 0.13 12.08 -2.89
N ARG A 32 0.52 11.88 -4.15
CA ARG A 32 0.19 10.70 -4.96
C ARG A 32 1.48 9.96 -5.28
N TYR A 33 1.53 8.69 -4.93
CA TYR A 33 2.72 7.85 -5.09
C TYR A 33 2.46 6.76 -6.13
N GLY A 34 3.47 6.49 -6.96
CA GLY A 34 3.47 5.36 -7.88
C GLY A 34 4.45 4.31 -7.42
N TRP A 35 3.99 3.07 -7.23
CA TRP A 35 4.87 1.94 -6.95
C TRP A 35 5.29 1.28 -8.26
N LEU A 36 6.55 1.43 -8.63
CA LEU A 36 7.09 0.93 -9.89
C LEU A 36 8.03 -0.26 -9.65
N GLY A 37 8.13 -1.14 -10.64
CA GLY A 37 8.98 -2.31 -10.58
C GLY A 37 8.58 -3.37 -11.60
N LEU A 38 9.44 -4.37 -11.80
CA LEU A 38 9.19 -5.47 -12.73
C LEU A 38 7.98 -6.32 -12.32
N ASN A 39 7.38 -7.03 -13.27
CA ASN A 39 6.32 -7.99 -12.95
C ASN A 39 6.87 -9.08 -12.03
N GLY A 40 6.09 -9.44 -11.00
CA GLY A 40 6.52 -10.41 -9.99
C GLY A 40 7.41 -9.86 -8.87
N CYS A 41 7.81 -8.59 -8.87
CA CYS A 41 8.67 -8.03 -7.81
C CYS A 41 7.96 -7.74 -6.47
N GLY A 42 6.71 -8.20 -6.28
CA GLY A 42 5.98 -8.03 -5.02
C GLY A 42 5.14 -6.77 -4.86
N LYS A 43 4.91 -5.98 -5.93
CA LYS A 43 4.09 -4.75 -5.85
C LYS A 43 2.69 -4.99 -5.28
N SER A 44 1.95 -5.93 -5.88
CA SER A 44 0.60 -6.28 -5.41
C SER A 44 0.61 -6.90 -4.01
N THR A 45 1.66 -7.67 -3.68
CA THR A 45 1.85 -8.20 -2.32
C THR A 45 1.97 -7.08 -1.30
N LEU A 46 2.78 -6.06 -1.59
CA LEU A 46 2.92 -4.92 -0.70
C LEU A 46 1.60 -4.16 -0.50
N LEU A 47 0.88 -3.86 -1.59
CA LEU A 47 -0.42 -3.20 -1.50
C LEU A 47 -1.41 -4.03 -0.66
N THR A 48 -1.34 -5.35 -0.76
CA THR A 48 -2.15 -6.28 0.03
C THR A 48 -1.83 -6.18 1.52
N ILE A 49 -0.55 -6.22 1.92
CA ILE A 49 -0.19 -6.15 3.34
C ILE A 49 -0.50 -4.77 3.97
N ILE A 50 -0.41 -3.68 3.18
CA ILE A 50 -0.89 -2.36 3.61
C ILE A 50 -2.40 -2.41 3.87
N SER A 51 -3.17 -3.00 2.96
CA SER A 51 -4.62 -3.11 3.09
C SER A 51 -5.08 -4.00 4.24
N CYS A 52 -4.32 -5.05 4.54
CA CYS A 52 -4.56 -5.94 5.68
C CYS A 52 -4.09 -5.34 7.01
N ARG A 53 -3.55 -4.10 7.02
CA ARG A 53 -2.94 -3.45 8.20
C ARG A 53 -1.85 -4.29 8.85
N GLU A 54 -1.07 -5.02 8.05
CA GLU A 54 0.14 -5.69 8.53
C GLU A 54 1.31 -4.70 8.72
N LEU A 55 1.20 -3.50 8.14
CA LEU A 55 2.05 -2.36 8.47
C LEU A 55 1.40 -1.49 9.54
N PRO A 56 2.17 -0.78 10.39
CA PRO A 56 1.66 0.03 11.50
C PRO A 56 1.02 1.34 11.01
N ILE A 57 -0.07 1.24 10.23
CA ILE A 57 -0.85 2.38 9.76
C ILE A 57 -1.77 2.86 10.89
N PRO A 58 -1.82 4.18 11.20
CA PRO A 58 -2.65 4.70 12.28
C PRO A 58 -4.14 4.32 12.15
N GLU A 59 -4.77 3.97 13.27
CA GLU A 59 -6.15 3.45 13.26
C GLU A 59 -7.18 4.41 12.68
N HIS A 60 -6.96 5.72 12.82
CA HIS A 60 -7.84 6.78 12.33
C HIS A 60 -7.78 6.99 10.81
N MET A 61 -6.92 6.25 10.09
CA MET A 61 -6.84 6.29 8.64
C MET A 61 -7.63 5.13 8.03
N ASP A 62 -8.60 5.48 7.19
CA ASP A 62 -9.28 4.53 6.34
C ASP A 62 -8.35 4.07 5.21
N ILE A 63 -8.38 2.78 4.89
CA ILE A 63 -7.62 2.20 3.79
C ILE A 63 -8.62 1.58 2.81
N TYR A 64 -8.49 1.97 1.55
CA TYR A 64 -9.35 1.55 0.48
C TYR A 64 -8.49 0.89 -0.61
N HIS A 65 -8.58 -0.43 -0.74
CA HIS A 65 -7.74 -1.21 -1.65
C HIS A 65 -8.57 -1.82 -2.78
N LEU A 66 -8.44 -1.22 -3.97
CA LEU A 66 -9.02 -1.77 -5.18
C LEU A 66 -8.14 -2.92 -5.71
N THR A 67 -8.65 -4.15 -5.66
CA THR A 67 -7.90 -5.37 -6.03
C THR A 67 -8.24 -5.92 -7.40
N ARG A 68 -9.28 -5.39 -8.05
CA ARG A 68 -9.79 -5.86 -9.33
C ARG A 68 -9.87 -4.72 -10.32
N GLU A 69 -9.65 -5.04 -11.57
CA GLU A 69 -10.01 -4.14 -12.65
C GLU A 69 -11.53 -3.98 -12.68
N ILE A 70 -11.97 -2.75 -12.91
CA ILE A 70 -13.38 -2.39 -13.06
C ILE A 70 -13.51 -1.72 -14.41
N GLU A 71 -14.55 -2.10 -15.14
CA GLU A 71 -14.91 -1.46 -16.40
C GLU A 71 -15.14 0.04 -16.20
N ALA A 72 -14.84 0.83 -17.22
CA ALA A 72 -15.05 2.26 -17.17
C ALA A 72 -16.53 2.57 -16.85
N SER A 73 -16.75 3.30 -15.77
CA SER A 73 -18.07 3.67 -15.28
C SER A 73 -18.03 5.01 -14.57
N ASP A 74 -19.20 5.59 -14.30
CA ASP A 74 -19.34 6.84 -13.54
C ASP A 74 -19.17 6.64 -12.02
N MET A 75 -18.88 5.41 -11.57
CA MET A 75 -18.66 5.05 -10.18
C MET A 75 -17.37 5.68 -9.67
N SER A 76 -17.42 6.31 -8.49
CA SER A 76 -16.23 6.82 -7.83
C SER A 76 -15.34 5.69 -7.32
N ALA A 77 -14.06 5.98 -7.11
CA ALA A 77 -13.12 5.00 -6.55
C ALA A 77 -13.53 4.46 -5.17
N LEU A 78 -14.33 5.22 -4.39
CA LEU A 78 -14.85 4.73 -3.11
C LEU A 78 -16.05 3.79 -3.26
N GLU A 79 -16.88 4.01 -4.29
CA GLU A 79 -18.04 3.14 -4.56
C GLU A 79 -17.63 1.83 -5.24
N ALA A 80 -16.44 1.82 -5.85
CA ALA A 80 -15.82 0.70 -6.55
C ALA A 80 -15.17 -0.36 -5.63
N LEU A 81 -15.13 -0.13 -4.31
CA LEU A 81 -14.49 -0.99 -3.32
C LEU A 81 -15.41 -2.13 -2.87
#